data_AF-A0A7C8DZS1-F1
#
_entry.id   AF-A0A7C8DZS1-F1
#
_cell.length_a   1.000
_cell.length_b   1.000
_cell.length_c   1.000
_cell.angle_alpha   90.00
_cell.angle_beta   90.00
_cell.angle_gamma   90.00
#
_symmetry.space_group_name_H-M   'P 1'
#
loop_
_entity.id
_entity.type
_entity.pdbx_description
1 polymer ?
#
loop_
_entity_poly.entity_id
_entity_poly.type
_entity_poly.pdbx_seq_one_letter_code
_entity_poly.pdbx_strand_id
1 'polypeptide(L)' 'MAEAPRMPIESGCPDPIQYMHPTMRRNYGAWAYHDRPRPGVLHHTSKHNEEIWTVRAGTQRQMDVYTIKK' A
#
# COMPACT_ATOMS: atom_id res chain seq x y z
N MET A 1 23.66 -32.00 23.74
CA MET A 1 24.10 -30.74 23.10
C MET A 1 22.85 -29.97 22.69
N ALA A 2 22.76 -28.68 22.98
CA ALA A 2 21.64 -27.86 22.50
C ALA A 2 21.72 -27.70 20.98
N GLU A 3 20.59 -27.71 20.30
CA GLU A 3 20.51 -27.51 18.85
C GLU A 3 20.99 -26.09 18.49
N ALA A 4 21.72 -25.96 17.38
CA ALA A 4 22.21 -24.66 16.94
C ALA A 4 21.03 -23.72 16.59
N PRO A 5 21.11 -22.43 16.90
CA PRO A 5 20.04 -21.48 16.58
C PRO A 5 19.84 -21.36 15.06
N ARG A 6 18.59 -21.19 14.64
CA ARG A 6 18.24 -20.91 13.24
C ARG A 6 18.88 -19.59 12.81
N MET A 7 19.68 -19.64 11.75
CA MET A 7 20.18 -18.45 11.08
C MET A 7 19.09 -17.82 10.19
N PRO A 8 19.02 -16.47 10.11
CA PRO A 8 18.13 -15.80 9.17
C PRO A 8 18.44 -16.15 7.71
N ILE A 9 17.41 -16.04 6.87
CA ILE A 9 17.57 -16.09 5.40
C ILE A 9 17.60 -14.64 4.92
N GLU A 10 18.70 -14.23 4.31
CA GLU A 10 18.93 -12.89 3.76
C GLU A 10 18.09 -12.63 2.49
N SER A 11 16.77 -12.65 2.65
CA SER A 11 15.78 -12.57 1.56
C SER A 11 15.26 -11.16 1.27
N GLY A 12 15.60 -10.19 2.12
CA GLY A 12 15.17 -8.80 1.96
C GLY A 12 13.66 -8.58 2.15
N CYS A 13 13.16 -7.49 1.58
CA CYS A 13 11.74 -7.11 1.62
C CYS A 13 11.02 -7.68 0.39
N PRO A 14 9.74 -8.12 0.52
CA PRO A 14 8.96 -8.50 -0.66
C PRO A 14 8.78 -7.34 -1.64
N ASP A 15 8.71 -7.67 -2.94
CA ASP A 15 8.42 -6.71 -4.01
C ASP A 15 7.08 -6.01 -3.76
N PRO A 16 7.02 -4.67 -3.65
CA PRO A 16 5.77 -3.95 -3.40
C PRO A 16 4.74 -4.10 -4.52
N ILE A 17 5.16 -4.38 -5.76
CA ILE A 17 4.25 -4.50 -6.91
C ILE A 17 3.22 -5.62 -6.70
N GLN A 18 3.56 -6.67 -5.95
CA GLN A 18 2.65 -7.79 -5.68
C GLN A 18 1.47 -7.39 -4.77
N TYR A 19 1.62 -6.35 -3.97
CA TYR A 19 0.59 -5.87 -3.03
C TYR A 19 -0.14 -4.61 -3.53
N MET A 20 0.19 -4.13 -4.73
CA MET A 20 -0.51 -2.98 -5.32
C MET A 20 -1.91 -3.36 -5.79
N HIS A 21 -2.84 -2.42 -5.65
CA HIS A 21 -4.16 -2.54 -6.27
C HIS A 21 -4.03 -2.74 -7.79
N PRO A 22 -4.82 -3.60 -8.44
CA PRO A 22 -4.67 -3.90 -9.88
C PRO A 22 -4.66 -2.66 -10.78
N THR A 23 -5.52 -1.68 -10.49
CA THR A 23 -5.56 -0.39 -11.18
C THR A 23 -4.27 0.42 -10.98
N MET A 24 -3.65 0.38 -9.79
CA MET A 24 -2.36 1.05 -9.59
C MET A 24 -1.25 0.37 -10.38
N ARG A 25 -1.25 -0.96 -10.42
CA ARG A 25 -0.25 -1.75 -11.14
C ARG A 25 -0.33 -1.54 -12.65
N ARG A 26 -1.53 -1.55 -13.24
CA ARG A 26 -1.73 -1.29 -14.68
C ARG A 26 -1.31 0.13 -15.09
N ASN A 27 -1.49 1.11 -14.20
CA ASN A 27 -1.18 2.51 -14.48
C ASN A 27 0.12 2.99 -13.83
N TYR A 28 1.04 2.08 -13.49
CA TYR A 28 2.29 2.44 -12.83
C TYR A 28 3.12 3.38 -13.72
N GLY A 29 3.39 4.59 -13.23
CA GLY A 29 4.07 5.65 -14.00
C GLY A 29 3.21 6.37 -15.05
N ALA A 30 1.93 6.01 -15.18
CA ALA A 30 1.00 6.53 -16.20
C ALA A 30 -0.13 7.39 -15.60
N TRP A 31 0.15 8.13 -14.52
CA TRP A 31 -0.81 9.06 -13.92
C TRP A 31 -0.85 10.39 -14.69
N ALA A 32 -2.04 10.97 -14.83
CA ALA A 32 -2.25 12.25 -15.52
C ALA A 32 -2.27 13.39 -14.50
N TYR A 33 -3.16 13.32 -13.52
CA TYR A 33 -3.32 14.35 -12.50
C TYR A 33 -3.97 13.79 -11.23
N HIS A 34 -4.04 14.62 -10.19
CA HIS A 34 -4.71 14.32 -8.94
C HIS A 34 -5.49 15.53 -8.42
N ASP A 35 -6.65 15.26 -7.82
CA ASP A 35 -7.52 16.27 -7.23
C ASP A 35 -7.80 15.98 -5.75
N ARG A 36 -8.27 17.01 -5.04
CA ARG A 36 -8.57 16.97 -3.61
C ARG A 36 -10.02 17.40 -3.34
N PRO A 37 -11.00 16.52 -3.62
CA PRO A 37 -12.42 16.88 -3.60
C PRO A 37 -12.94 17.22 -2.20
N ARG A 38 -12.39 16.61 -1.15
CA ARG A 38 -12.71 16.93 0.25
C ARG A 38 -11.56 16.54 1.19
N PRO A 39 -11.51 17.08 2.43
CA PRO A 39 -10.53 16.66 3.41
C PRO A 39 -10.50 15.15 3.59
N GLY A 40 -9.30 14.57 3.54
CA GLY A 40 -9.10 13.12 3.66
C GLY A 40 -9.28 12.31 2.37
N VAL A 41 -9.83 12.87 1.28
CA VAL A 41 -10.02 12.14 0.02
C VAL A 41 -9.13 12.71 -1.08
N LEU A 42 -8.45 11.83 -1.81
CA LEU A 42 -7.67 12.15 -3.00
C LEU A 42 -8.21 11.36 -4.18
N HIS A 43 -8.30 12.01 -5.34
CA HIS A 43 -8.68 11.39 -6.59
C HIS A 43 -7.48 11.40 -7.53
N HIS A 44 -7.15 10.27 -8.14
CA HIS A 44 -6.07 10.14 -9.12
C HIS A 44 -6.65 9.61 -10.41
N THR A 45 -6.35 10.29 -11.51
CA THR A 45 -6.77 9.90 -12.85
C THR A 45 -5.55 9.51 -13.67
N SER A 46 -5.60 8.34 -14.31
CA SER A 46 -4.56 7.87 -15.21
C SER A 46 -4.69 8.50 -16.60
N LYS A 47 -3.62 8.40 -17.40
CA LYS A 47 -3.64 8.77 -18.83
C LYS A 47 -4.62 7.92 -19.66
N HIS A 48 -5.12 6.82 -19.09
CA HIS A 48 -6.07 5.90 -19.71
C HIS A 48 -7.50 6.10 -19.20
N ASN A 49 -7.79 7.20 -18.50
CA ASN A 49 -9.09 7.49 -17.87
C ASN A 49 -9.55 6.45 -16.83
N GLU A 50 -8.64 5.63 -16.29
CA GLU A 50 -8.90 4.85 -15.07
C GLU A 50 -8.66 5.71 -13.84
N GLU A 51 -9.50 5.53 -12.81
CA GLU A 51 -9.50 6.37 -11.61
C GLU A 51 -9.22 5.57 -10.33
N ILE A 52 -8.60 6.22 -9.36
CA ILE A 52 -8.43 5.74 -7.98
C ILE A 52 -8.80 6.81 -6.98
N TRP A 53 -9.54 6.38 -5.96
CA TRP A 53 -9.98 7.21 -4.85
C TRP A 53 -9.30 6.75 -3.56
N THR A 54 -8.38 7.55 -3.06
CA THR A 54 -7.66 7.28 -1.80
C THR A 54 -8.39 7.98 -0.65
N VAL A 55 -8.96 7.19 0.25
CA VAL A 55 -9.57 7.68 1.50
C VAL A 55 -8.57 7.52 2.63
N ARG A 56 -8.20 8.63 3.28
CA ARG A 56 -7.26 8.67 4.39
C ARG A 56 -8.03 8.75 5.71
N ALA A 57 -7.73 7.82 6.62
CA ALA A 57 -8.22 7.80 7.98
C ALA A 57 -7.05 7.90 8.97
N GLY A 58 -7.22 8.68 10.04
CA GLY A 58 -6.21 8.82 11.09
C GLY A 58 -6.17 7.58 11.99
N THR A 59 -4.97 7.16 12.39
CA THR A 59 -4.74 6.06 13.34
C THR A 59 -3.71 6.47 14.38
N GLN A 60 -3.69 5.77 15.52
CA GLN A 60 -2.85 6.12 16.68
C GLN A 60 -1.35 5.76 16.53
N ARG A 61 -0.88 5.41 15.33
CA ARG A 61 0.44 4.83 14.98
C ARG A 61 0.74 3.48 15.64
N GLN A 62 0.65 3.38 16.97
CA GLN A 62 0.82 2.12 17.72
C GLN A 62 -0.50 1.35 17.71
N MET A 63 -0.60 0.28 16.93
CA MET A 63 -1.83 -0.52 16.82
C MET A 63 -1.62 -1.92 17.37
N ASP A 64 -2.67 -2.48 17.96
CA ASP A 64 -2.69 -3.90 18.32
C ASP A 64 -3.05 -4.77 17.12
N VAL A 65 -2.85 -6.08 17.26
CA VAL A 65 -3.11 -7.05 16.19
C VAL A 65 -4.60 -7.12 15.85
N TYR A 66 -5.48 -6.87 16.82
CA TYR A 66 -6.93 -6.94 16.63
C TYR A 66 -7.46 -5.76 15.83
N THR A 67 -6.89 -4.57 15.98
CA THR A 67 -7.24 -3.37 15.20
C THR A 67 -6.84 -3.54 13.74
N ILE A 68 -5.69 -4.15 13.45
CA ILE A 68 -5.22 -4.38 12.07
C ILE A 68 -6.09 -5.41 11.33
N LYS A 69 -6.66 -6.38 12.05
CA LYS A 69 -7.45 -7.48 11.46
C LYS A 69 -8.95 -7.20 11.33
N LYS A 70 -9.43 -6.04 11.80
CA LYS A 70 -10.80 -5.60 11.57
C LYS A 70 -10.98 -5.13 10.13
#